data_AF-A0A9E3FRU7-F1
#
_entry.id   AF-A0A9E3FRU7-F1
#
_cell.length_a   1.000
_cell.length_b   1.000
_cell.length_c   1.000
_cell.angle_alpha   90.00
_cell.angle_beta   90.00
_cell.angle_gamma   90.00
#
_symmetry.space_group_name_H-M   'P 1'
#
loop_
_entity.id
_entity.type
_entity.pdbx_description
1 polymer ?
#
loop_
_entity_poly.entity_id
_entity_poly.type
_entity_poly.pdbx_seq_one_letter_code
_entity_poly.pdbx_strand_id
1 'polypeptide(L)' 'MVAEVKFAEWTSKGELRQPVYLGLRTDKNAKDVVRERERPRR' A
#
# COMPACT_ATOMS: atom_id res chain seq x y z
N MET A 1 8.16 11.34 1.28
CA MET A 1 7.70 11.07 -0.10
C MET A 1 6.76 9.88 -0.08
N VAL A 2 5.75 9.84 -0.94
CA VAL A 2 4.76 8.74 -0.99
C VAL A 2 4.80 8.10 -2.37
N ALA A 3 4.71 6.76 -2.39
CA ALA A 3 4.60 5.96 -3.60
C ALA A 3 3.35 5.10 -3.53
N GLU A 4 2.74 4.86 -4.69
CA GLU A 4 1.66 3.91 -4.85
C GLU A 4 2.24 2.57 -5.32
N VAL A 5 1.80 1.49 -4.68
CA VAL A 5 2.24 0.13 -4.96
C VAL A 5 1.04 -0.82 -5.00
N LYS A 6 1.01 -1.71 -5.99
CA LYS A 6 0.07 -2.84 -6.03
C LYS A 6 0.76 -4.07 -5.46
N PHE A 7 0.10 -4.81 -4.60
CA PHE A 7 0.65 -6.02 -3.98
C PHE A 7 -0.45 -7.06 -3.78
N ALA A 8 -0.07 -8.32 -3.57
CA ALA A 8 -1.02 -9.41 -3.42
C ALA A 8 -1.65 -9.43 -2.02
N GLU A 9 -0.82 -9.41 -0.98
CA GLU A 9 -1.23 -9.50 0.42
C GLU A 9 -0.16 -8.94 1.36
N TRP A 10 -0.55 -8.64 2.59
CA TRP A 10 0.40 -8.38 3.66
C TRP A 10 0.87 -9.70 4.29
N THR A 11 2.17 -9.88 4.46
CA THR A 11 2.71 -11.04 5.18
C THR A 11 2.43 -10.96 6.69
N SER A 12 2.56 -12.08 7.39
CA SER A 12 2.49 -12.13 8.87
C SER A 12 3.53 -11.26 9.55
N LYS A 13 4.65 -10.95 8.86
CA LYS A 13 5.71 -10.05 9.33
C LYS A 13 5.45 -8.58 9.01
N GLY A 14 4.33 -8.26 8.32
CA GLY A 14 3.98 -6.89 7.95
C GLY A 14 4.65 -6.38 6.68
N GLU A 15 5.08 -7.28 5.79
CA GLU A 15 5.71 -6.93 4.51
C GLU A 15 4.70 -7.06 3.35
N LEU A 16 5.00 -6.45 2.20
CA LEU A 16 4.18 -6.57 0.99
C LEU A 16 4.62 -7.80 0.18
N ARG A 17 3.70 -8.71 -0.13
CA ARG A 17 3.98 -9.85 -1.01
C ARG A 17 3.81 -9.48 -2.47
N GLN A 18 4.86 -9.71 -3.27
CA GLN A 18 4.91 -9.39 -4.71
C GLN A 18 4.53 -7.93 -5.03
N PRO A 19 5.23 -6.93 -4.46
CA PRO A 19 4.91 -5.53 -4.71
C PRO A 19 5.33 -5.10 -6.12
N VAL A 20 4.48 -4.29 -6.76
CA VAL A 20 4.69 -3.64 -8.05
C VAL A 20 4.57 -2.14 -7.83
N TYR A 21 5.62 -1.40 -8.19
CA TYR A 21 5.61 0.05 -8.14
C TYR A 21 4.71 0.64 -9.23
N LEU A 22 3.79 1.53 -8.84
CA LEU A 22 2.87 2.20 -9.77
C LEU A 22 3.27 3.64 -10.05
N GLY A 23 3.85 4.35 -9.07
CA GLY A 23 4.26 5.74 -9.25
C GLY A 23 4.43 6.51 -7.94
N LEU A 24 4.86 7.76 -8.05
CA LEU A 24 4.89 8.68 -6.91
C LEU A 24 3.55 9.39 -6.76
N ARG A 25 3.14 9.57 -5.50
CA ARG A 25 1.94 10.27 -5.08
C ARG A 25 2.36 11.63 -4.50
N THR A 26 2.27 12.69 -5.29
CA THR A 26 2.56 14.06 -4.83
C THR A 26 1.37 14.72 -4.15
N ASP A 27 0.18 14.16 -4.33
CA ASP A 27 -1.10 14.63 -3.80
C ASP A 27 -1.44 14.05 -2.40
N LYS A 28 -0.58 13.18 -1.84
CA LYS A 28 -0.74 12.60 -0.50
C LYS A 28 0.44 12.94 0.40
N ASN A 29 0.18 13.31 1.66
CA ASN A 29 1.25 13.46 2.65
C ASN A 29 1.64 12.11 3.23
N ALA A 30 2.93 11.95 3.56
CA ALA A 30 3.44 10.73 4.16
C ALA A 30 2.81 10.40 5.52
N LYS A 31 2.32 11.41 6.25
CA LYS A 31 1.65 11.24 7.54
C LYS A 31 0.24 10.64 7.42
N ASP A 32 -0.37 10.72 6.24
CA ASP A 32 -1.73 10.24 6.00
C ASP A 32 -1.74 8.77 5.52
N VAL A 33 -0.56 8.20 5.22
CA VAL A 33 -0.43 6.83 4.73
C VAL A 33 -0.54 5.85 5.90
N VAL A 34 -1.59 5.03 5.89
CA VAL A 34 -1.85 4.00 6.88
C VAL A 34 -1.97 2.63 6.23
N ARG A 35 -1.79 1.55 7.02
CA ARG A 35 -2.01 0.19 6.54
C ARG A 35 -3.49 -0.02 6.24
N GLU A 36 -3.81 -0.11 4.95
CA GLU A 36 -5.18 -0.36 4.50
C GLU A 36 -5.59 -1.79 4.86
N ARG A 37 -6.80 -1.93 5.40
CA ARG A 37 -7.44 -3.24 5.63
C ARG A 37 -8.21 -3.60 4.37
N GLU A 38 -8.08 -4.86 3.92
CA GLU A 38 -8.91 -5.35 2.82
C GLU A 38 -10.38 -5.11 3.17
N ARG A 39 -11.08 -4.33 2.33
CA ARG A 39 -12.52 -4.22 2.45
C ARG A 39 -13.12 -5.58 2.07
N PRO A 40 -14.08 -6.12 2.83
CA PRO A 40 -14.74 -7.36 2.46
C PRO A 40 -15.32 -7.19 1.05
N ARG A 41 -14.95 -8.11 0.15
CA ARG A 41 -15.55 -8.17 -1.18
C ARG A 41 -17.02 -8.55 -0.99
N ARG A 42 -17.93 -7.61 -1.26
CA ARG A 42 -19.37 -7.88 -1.38
C ARG A 42 -19.66 -8.51 -2.74
#